data_AF-A0A0C1U9N0-F1
#
_entry.id   AF-A0A0C1U9N0-F1
#
_cell.length_a   1.000
_cell.length_b   1.000
_cell.length_c   1.000
_cell.angle_alpha   90.00
_cell.angle_beta   90.00
_cell.angle_gamma   90.00
#
_symmetry.space_group_name_H-M   'P 1'
#
loop_
_entity.id
_entity.type
_entity.pdbx_description
1 polymer ?
#
loop_
_entity_poly.entity_id
_entity_poly.type
_entity_poly.pdbx_seq_one_letter_code
_entity_poly.pdbx_strand_id
1 'polypeptide(L)'
;MLIIKKPKKDLYIRDKKHIAGLALSAFSHLKTHDKEVLICCFIDENNKLIEIDLCAEGTKDEVSYPRIELIKRCMALGADKIAIYHTHPYKNSLIYSSSDYETFNICNMYCKEFGIQLIEDGILDFTRNTFLSIDNNIYTCNIEKLNLKTIKNEFFYTLRTIFLTRHKVNSIIPLMHIK
;
A
#
# COMPACT_ATOMS: atom_id res chain seq x y z
N MET A 1 -2.49 5.68 -10.29
CA MET A 1 -2.01 4.57 -9.43
C MET A 1 -0.54 4.34 -9.73
N LEU A 2 0.30 4.48 -8.70
CA LEU A 2 1.76 4.44 -8.81
C LEU A 2 2.21 3.04 -8.41
N ILE A 3 2.51 2.20 -9.41
CA ILE A 3 2.82 0.78 -9.21
C ILE A 3 4.30 0.63 -8.91
N ILE A 4 4.60 0.04 -7.77
CA ILE A 4 5.95 -0.30 -7.32
C ILE A 4 6.16 -1.80 -7.65
N LYS A 5 6.72 -2.09 -8.85
CA LYS A 5 6.88 -3.47 -9.37
C LYS A 5 7.98 -4.30 -8.68
N LYS A 6 7.68 -5.60 -8.49
CA LYS A 6 8.50 -6.76 -8.06
C LYS A 6 9.98 -6.51 -7.70
N PRO A 7 10.42 -6.89 -6.48
CA PRO A 7 11.83 -6.77 -6.10
C PRO A 7 12.75 -7.62 -7.00
N LYS A 8 13.96 -7.16 -7.33
CA LYS A 8 14.89 -7.93 -8.22
C LYS A 8 15.58 -9.07 -7.49
N LYS A 9 15.54 -9.09 -6.17
CA LYS A 9 15.91 -10.23 -5.33
C LYS A 9 14.70 -10.72 -4.56
N ASP A 10 14.67 -12.02 -4.33
CA ASP A 10 13.68 -12.62 -3.47
C ASP A 10 13.79 -12.03 -2.06
N LEU A 11 12.75 -11.32 -1.65
CA LEU A 11 12.64 -10.71 -0.32
C LEU A 11 11.66 -11.52 0.51
N TYR A 12 12.14 -12.17 1.56
CA TYR A 12 11.31 -12.95 2.47
C TYR A 12 10.94 -12.12 3.71
N ILE A 13 9.65 -12.03 3.98
CA ILE A 13 9.08 -11.35 5.14
C ILE A 13 9.40 -12.16 6.39
N ARG A 14 9.90 -11.48 7.42
CA ARG A 14 10.37 -12.10 8.67
C ARG A 14 9.39 -11.87 9.81
N ASP A 15 8.93 -10.63 9.91
CA ASP A 15 8.00 -10.16 10.93
C ASP A 15 7.28 -8.90 10.42
N LYS A 16 6.32 -8.42 11.19
CA LYS A 16 5.55 -7.19 10.90
C LYS A 16 6.42 -5.93 10.77
N LYS A 17 7.52 -5.82 11.53
CA LYS A 17 8.43 -4.66 11.46
C LYS A 17 9.19 -4.66 10.13
N HIS A 18 9.53 -5.85 9.64
CA HIS A 18 10.21 -6.02 8.36
C HIS A 18 9.32 -5.52 7.22
N ILE A 19 8.07 -5.97 7.14
CA ILE A 19 7.15 -5.59 6.06
C ILE A 19 6.72 -4.11 6.14
N ALA A 20 6.44 -3.59 7.33
CA ALA A 20 6.15 -2.16 7.52
C ALA A 20 7.36 -1.30 7.15
N GLY A 21 8.58 -1.73 7.50
CA GLY A 21 9.81 -1.05 7.11
C GLY A 21 10.03 -1.02 5.59
N LEU A 22 9.66 -2.10 4.89
CA LEU A 22 9.69 -2.13 3.42
C LEU A 22 8.66 -1.16 2.82
N ALA A 23 7.44 -1.10 3.35
CA ALA A 23 6.41 -0.15 2.93
C ALA A 23 6.82 1.31 3.17
N LEU A 24 7.28 1.64 4.39
CA LEU A 24 7.81 2.95 4.75
C LEU A 24 8.96 3.36 3.82
N SER A 25 9.87 2.42 3.52
CA SER A 25 10.95 2.69 2.58
C SER A 25 10.44 3.00 1.18
N ALA A 26 9.57 2.14 0.64
CA ALA A 26 9.08 2.23 -0.73
C ALA A 26 8.40 3.58 -0.99
N PHE A 27 7.70 4.09 0.03
CA PHE A 27 6.92 5.33 -0.05
C PHE A 27 7.50 6.49 0.75
N SER A 28 8.75 6.40 1.21
CA SER A 28 9.43 7.49 1.96
C SER A 28 9.48 8.85 1.24
N HIS A 29 9.31 8.86 -0.08
CA HIS A 29 9.26 10.07 -0.91
C HIS A 29 7.86 10.69 -0.97
N LEU A 30 6.82 9.93 -0.63
CA LEU A 30 5.46 10.42 -0.47
C LEU A 30 5.42 11.25 0.81
N LYS A 31 5.78 12.53 0.72
CA LYS A 31 5.52 13.52 1.77
C LYS A 31 4.02 13.82 1.78
N THR A 32 3.20 12.86 2.22
CA THR A 32 1.74 12.93 2.23
C THR A 32 1.27 13.77 3.41
N HIS A 33 1.61 15.06 3.40
CA HIS A 33 1.16 16.01 4.42
C HIS A 33 -0.33 16.37 4.28
N ASP A 34 -0.94 16.08 3.12
CA ASP A 34 -2.29 16.53 2.79
C ASP A 34 -3.23 15.42 2.30
N LYS A 35 -2.78 14.17 2.28
CA LYS A 35 -3.60 13.03 1.83
C LYS A 35 -3.35 11.80 2.66
N GLU A 36 -4.41 11.09 2.95
CA GLU A 36 -4.33 9.71 3.38
C GLU A 36 -4.05 8.81 2.18
N VAL A 37 -3.17 7.82 2.36
CA VAL A 37 -2.87 6.84 1.31
C VAL A 37 -3.04 5.44 1.84
N LEU A 38 -3.40 4.52 0.95
CA LEU A 38 -3.50 3.10 1.24
C LEU A 38 -2.42 2.35 0.47
N ILE A 39 -1.57 1.64 1.20
CA ILE A 39 -0.47 0.82 0.70
C ILE A 39 -0.79 -0.64 0.98
N CYS A 40 -0.55 -1.52 0.01
CA CYS A 40 -0.69 -2.96 0.20
C CYS A 40 0.60 -3.67 -0.19
N CYS A 41 1.05 -4.58 0.66
CA CYS A 41 2.14 -5.51 0.40
C CYS A 41 1.55 -6.88 0.07
N PHE A 42 1.83 -7.39 -1.12
CA PHE A 42 1.37 -8.69 -1.62
C PHE A 42 2.45 -9.75 -1.43
N ILE A 43 2.10 -10.88 -0.83
CA ILE A 43 3.04 -11.90 -0.36
C ILE A 43 2.53 -13.29 -0.72
N ASP A 44 3.43 -14.19 -1.10
CA ASP A 44 3.08 -15.58 -1.39
C ASP A 44 3.03 -16.47 -0.11
N GLU A 45 2.61 -17.72 -0.30
CA GLU A 45 2.57 -18.76 0.72
C GLU A 45 3.92 -18.98 1.43
N ASN A 46 5.04 -18.73 0.74
CA ASN A 46 6.40 -18.89 1.24
C ASN A 46 6.94 -17.64 1.97
N ASN A 47 6.06 -16.67 2.28
CA ASN A 47 6.41 -15.37 2.87
C ASN A 47 7.31 -14.52 1.97
N LYS A 48 7.35 -14.76 0.67
CA LYS A 48 8.09 -13.93 -0.27
C LYS A 48 7.24 -12.74 -0.68
N LEU A 49 7.81 -11.54 -0.55
CA LEU A 49 7.21 -10.31 -1.05
C LEU A 49 7.16 -10.34 -2.58
N ILE A 50 5.95 -10.29 -3.12
CA ILE A 50 5.70 -10.23 -4.56
C ILE A 50 5.73 -8.77 -5.04
N GLU A 51 4.98 -7.90 -4.34
CA GLU A 51 4.78 -6.51 -4.74
C GLU A 51 4.42 -5.63 -3.53
N ILE A 52 4.73 -4.33 -3.60
CA ILE A 52 4.15 -3.32 -2.71
C ILE A 52 3.48 -2.30 -3.64
N ASP A 53 2.23 -1.93 -3.40
CA ASP A 53 1.48 -1.02 -4.28
C ASP A 53 0.79 0.09 -3.49
N LEU A 54 0.57 1.22 -4.15
CA LEU A 54 -0.26 2.32 -3.66
C LEU A 54 -1.68 2.11 -4.19
N CYS A 55 -2.51 1.45 -3.40
CA CYS A 55 -3.83 0.99 -3.81
C CYS A 55 -4.87 2.11 -3.88
N ALA A 56 -4.76 3.11 -3.02
CA ALA A 56 -5.65 4.26 -3.04
C ALA A 56 -4.98 5.53 -2.50
N GLU A 57 -5.44 6.67 -2.98
CA GLU A 57 -5.17 7.98 -2.38
C GLU A 57 -6.52 8.62 -2.04
N GLY A 58 -6.66 9.01 -0.79
CA GLY A 58 -7.86 9.57 -0.23
C GLY A 58 -7.81 11.10 -0.10
N THR A 59 -8.79 11.61 0.64
CA THR A 59 -8.76 12.97 1.16
C THR A 59 -7.91 13.03 2.44
N LYS A 60 -8.08 14.07 3.26
CA LYS A 60 -7.34 14.18 4.52
C LYS A 60 -7.83 13.22 5.60
N ASP A 61 -9.10 12.81 5.52
CA ASP A 61 -9.80 12.12 6.60
C ASP A 61 -10.39 10.78 6.16
N GLU A 62 -10.21 10.41 4.88
CA GLU A 62 -10.78 9.19 4.35
C GLU A 62 -10.02 8.71 3.10
N VAL A 63 -9.61 7.44 3.13
CA VAL A 63 -9.23 6.67 1.93
C VAL A 63 -10.20 5.51 1.72
N SER A 64 -10.77 5.42 0.52
CA SER A 64 -11.61 4.28 0.16
C SER A 64 -10.76 3.03 -0.01
N TYR A 65 -11.03 1.98 0.77
CA TYR A 65 -10.43 0.66 0.58
C TYR A 65 -11.05 -0.05 -0.63
N PRO A 66 -10.32 -0.22 -1.75
CA PRO A 66 -10.88 -0.79 -2.97
C PRO A 66 -10.84 -2.33 -2.87
N ARG A 67 -11.72 -2.89 -2.02
CA ARG A 67 -11.70 -4.30 -1.61
C ARG A 67 -11.70 -5.27 -2.79
N ILE A 68 -12.58 -5.07 -3.76
CA ILE A 68 -12.69 -5.96 -4.92
C ILE A 68 -11.43 -5.88 -5.78
N GLU A 69 -10.86 -4.68 -5.94
CA GLU A 69 -9.63 -4.45 -6.69
C GLU A 69 -8.44 -5.07 -5.99
N LEU A 70 -8.36 -4.99 -4.65
CA LEU A 70 -7.35 -5.67 -3.83
C LEU A 70 -7.41 -7.18 -4.03
N ILE A 71 -8.60 -7.80 -3.94
CA ILE A 71 -8.77 -9.24 -4.17
C ILE A 71 -8.36 -9.62 -5.59
N LYS A 72 -8.84 -8.89 -6.61
CA LYS A 72 -8.42 -9.11 -8.01
C LYS A 72 -6.92 -9.02 -8.18
N ARG A 73 -6.27 -8.08 -7.48
CA ARG A 73 -4.81 -7.91 -7.52
C ARG A 73 -4.10 -9.08 -6.86
N CYS A 74 -4.57 -9.56 -5.71
CA CYS A 74 -4.03 -10.75 -5.04
C CYS A 74 -4.08 -11.97 -5.97
N MET A 75 -5.25 -12.24 -6.57
CA MET A 75 -5.41 -13.36 -7.49
C MET A 75 -4.52 -13.24 -8.73
N ALA A 76 -4.39 -12.03 -9.30
CA ALA A 76 -3.55 -11.80 -10.46
C ALA A 76 -2.05 -11.98 -10.18
N LEU A 77 -1.63 -11.72 -8.94
CA LEU A 77 -0.25 -11.86 -8.49
C LEU A 77 0.07 -13.25 -7.92
N GLY A 78 -0.94 -14.07 -7.63
CA GLY A 78 -0.77 -15.31 -6.85
C GLY A 78 -0.37 -15.02 -5.41
N ALA A 79 -0.94 -13.98 -4.81
CA ALA A 79 -0.67 -13.62 -3.42
C ALA A 79 -1.63 -14.36 -2.48
N ASP A 80 -1.08 -15.08 -1.52
CA ASP A 80 -1.81 -15.79 -0.47
C ASP A 80 -2.01 -14.92 0.78
N LYS A 81 -1.18 -13.90 0.95
CA LYS A 81 -1.18 -13.02 2.12
C LYS A 81 -1.03 -11.56 1.70
N ILE A 82 -1.63 -10.67 2.48
CA ILE A 82 -1.46 -9.23 2.34
C ILE A 82 -1.21 -8.56 3.68
N ALA A 83 -0.43 -7.48 3.66
CA ALA A 83 -0.37 -6.50 4.73
C ALA A 83 -0.84 -5.16 4.18
N ILE A 84 -1.78 -4.52 4.86
CA ILE A 84 -2.32 -3.23 4.46
C ILE A 84 -1.79 -2.17 5.41
N TYR A 85 -1.52 -1.00 4.86
CA TYR A 85 -1.06 0.14 5.60
C TYR A 85 -1.75 1.41 5.12
N HIS A 86 -2.17 2.28 6.03
CA HIS A 86 -2.62 3.62 5.68
C HIS A 86 -1.84 4.69 6.45
N THR A 87 -2.02 5.95 6.08
CA THR A 87 -1.27 7.06 6.70
C THR A 87 -2.22 8.17 7.09
N HIS A 88 -2.14 8.68 8.31
CA HIS A 88 -2.89 9.87 8.67
C HIS A 88 -2.08 11.15 8.38
N PRO A 89 -2.56 12.07 7.52
CA PRO A 89 -1.81 13.26 7.14
C PRO A 89 -1.59 14.26 8.28
N TYR A 90 -2.42 14.22 9.34
CA TYR A 90 -2.28 15.11 10.49
C TYR A 90 -1.41 14.50 11.62
N LYS A 91 -0.45 15.32 12.09
CA LYS A 91 0.56 15.03 13.13
C LYS A 91 0.01 14.15 14.27
N ASN A 92 0.72 13.05 14.54
CA ASN A 92 0.64 12.21 15.74
C ASN A 92 -0.59 11.31 15.89
N SER A 93 -1.41 11.12 14.87
CA SER A 93 -2.57 10.24 14.96
C SER A 93 -2.21 8.79 14.63
N LEU A 94 -1.17 8.23 15.27
CA LEU A 94 -1.03 6.78 15.38
C LEU A 94 -2.10 6.25 16.35
N ILE A 95 -3.35 6.39 15.94
CA ILE A 95 -4.55 6.02 16.67
C ILE A 95 -5.55 5.57 15.61
N TYR A 96 -6.09 4.36 15.78
CA TYR A 96 -7.19 3.90 14.96
C TYR A 96 -8.47 4.66 15.30
N SER A 97 -9.14 5.15 14.28
CA SER A 97 -10.52 5.59 14.32
C SER A 97 -11.47 4.37 14.37
N SER A 98 -12.73 4.59 14.71
CA SER A 98 -13.76 3.55 14.59
C SER A 98 -13.97 3.12 13.14
N SER A 99 -13.79 4.03 12.19
CA SER A 99 -13.90 3.78 10.75
C SER A 99 -12.80 2.83 10.27
N ASP A 100 -11.59 2.97 10.81
CA ASP A 100 -10.46 2.12 10.45
C ASP A 100 -10.72 0.68 10.88
N TYR A 101 -11.25 0.47 12.09
CA TYR A 101 -11.63 -0.86 12.57
C TYR A 101 -12.75 -1.48 11.74
N GLU A 102 -13.77 -0.70 11.38
CA GLU A 102 -14.84 -1.17 10.50
C GLU A 102 -14.27 -1.59 9.14
N THR A 103 -13.43 -0.75 8.57
CA THR A 103 -12.81 -0.99 7.26
C THR A 103 -11.89 -2.20 7.27
N PHE A 104 -11.06 -2.36 8.32
CA PHE A 104 -10.26 -3.54 8.57
C PHE A 104 -11.12 -4.81 8.64
N ASN A 105 -12.17 -4.79 9.46
CA ASN A 105 -13.04 -5.95 9.64
C ASN A 105 -13.71 -6.38 8.34
N ILE A 106 -14.22 -5.42 7.56
CA ILE A 106 -14.78 -5.70 6.24
C ILE A 106 -13.69 -6.25 5.32
N CYS A 107 -12.53 -5.61 5.22
CA CYS A 107 -11.46 -6.09 4.34
C CYS A 107 -11.02 -7.51 4.70
N ASN A 108 -10.85 -7.80 5.99
CA ASN A 108 -10.47 -9.11 6.51
C ASN A 108 -11.52 -10.19 6.15
N MET A 109 -12.81 -9.86 6.25
CA MET A 109 -13.90 -10.75 5.84
C MET A 109 -13.79 -11.11 4.36
N TYR A 110 -13.64 -10.12 3.47
CA TYR A 110 -13.45 -10.37 2.05
C TYR A 110 -12.18 -11.18 1.77
N CYS A 111 -11.06 -10.87 2.41
CA CYS A 111 -9.82 -11.65 2.21
C CYS A 111 -10.05 -13.13 2.55
N LYS A 112 -10.71 -13.41 3.68
CA LYS A 112 -11.03 -14.78 4.11
C LYS A 112 -11.92 -15.53 3.10
N GLU A 113 -12.92 -14.88 2.52
CA GLU A 113 -13.80 -15.50 1.52
C GLU A 113 -13.05 -15.98 0.27
N PHE A 114 -11.95 -15.31 -0.07
CA PHE A 114 -11.11 -15.66 -1.22
C PHE A 114 -9.83 -16.42 -0.84
N GLY A 115 -9.72 -16.90 0.41
CA GLY A 115 -8.56 -17.66 0.88
C GLY A 115 -7.29 -16.82 1.04
N ILE A 116 -7.40 -15.49 1.09
CA ILE A 116 -6.29 -14.56 1.29
C ILE A 116 -6.18 -14.21 2.77
N GLN A 117 -4.97 -14.25 3.33
CA GLN A 117 -4.72 -13.89 4.72
C GLN A 117 -4.33 -12.41 4.84
N LEU A 118 -5.13 -11.61 5.55
CA LEU A 118 -4.71 -10.27 6.01
C LEU A 118 -3.83 -10.44 7.25
N ILE A 119 -2.51 -10.32 7.08
CA ILE A 119 -1.53 -10.59 8.15
C ILE A 119 -1.19 -9.36 9.02
N GLU A 120 -1.49 -8.16 8.53
CA GLU A 120 -1.29 -6.90 9.24
C GLU A 120 -2.19 -5.82 8.65
N ASP A 121 -2.69 -4.95 9.53
CA ASP A 121 -3.21 -3.62 9.18
C ASP A 121 -2.46 -2.62 10.07
N GLY A 122 -2.00 -1.52 9.49
CA GLY A 122 -1.15 -0.60 10.21
C GLY A 122 -1.25 0.85 9.76
N ILE A 123 -1.06 1.76 10.70
CA ILE A 123 -0.94 3.20 10.43
C ILE A 123 0.53 3.55 10.34
N LEU A 124 1.00 4.04 9.19
CA LEU A 124 2.40 4.43 8.98
C LEU A 124 2.63 5.90 9.32
N ASP A 125 3.73 6.18 10.01
CA ASP A 125 4.29 7.51 10.20
C ASP A 125 5.66 7.58 9.52
N PHE A 126 5.69 8.17 8.32
CA PHE A 126 6.91 8.37 7.54
C PHE A 126 7.90 9.34 8.19
N THR A 127 7.46 10.23 9.09
CA THR A 127 8.34 11.21 9.74
C THR A 127 9.19 10.52 10.80
N ARG A 128 8.59 9.57 11.53
CA ARG A 128 9.24 8.86 12.63
C ARG A 128 9.76 7.48 12.26
N ASN A 129 9.48 7.01 11.04
CA ASN A 129 9.73 5.63 10.62
C ASN A 129 9.09 4.63 11.60
N THR A 130 7.87 4.92 12.01
CA THR A 130 7.10 4.10 12.95
C THR A 130 5.81 3.62 12.31
N PHE A 131 5.21 2.59 12.89
CA PHE A 131 3.83 2.24 12.60
C PHE A 131 3.07 1.80 13.85
N LEU A 132 1.77 2.05 13.86
CA LEU A 132 0.82 1.42 14.79
C LEU A 132 0.32 0.14 14.13
N SER A 133 0.52 -1.02 14.77
CA SER A 133 -0.08 -2.29 14.32
C SER A 133 -1.51 -2.40 14.83
N ILE A 134 -2.33 -3.22 14.16
CA ILE A 134 -3.69 -3.57 14.60
C ILE A 134 -3.77 -4.12 16.04
N ASP A 135 -2.66 -4.62 16.58
CA ASP A 135 -2.55 -5.04 17.99
C ASP A 135 -2.36 -3.88 18.98
N ASN A 136 -2.48 -2.63 18.50
CA ASN A 136 -2.31 -1.37 19.23
C ASN A 136 -0.90 -1.12 19.78
N ASN A 137 0.12 -1.85 19.30
CA ASN A 137 1.51 -1.53 19.61
C ASN A 137 2.14 -0.62 18.55
N ILE A 138 2.93 0.34 19.02
CA ILE A 138 3.75 1.19 18.15
C ILE A 138 5.13 0.56 18.01
N TYR A 139 5.59 0.46 16.77
CA TYR A 139 6.90 -0.09 16.44
C TYR A 139 7.72 0.90 15.64
N THR A 140 9.02 0.97 15.95
CA THR A 140 10.00 1.70 15.13
C THR A 140 10.66 0.75 14.14
N CYS A 141 10.72 1.17 12.88
CA CYS A 141 11.38 0.47 11.79
C CYS A 141 12.75 1.10 11.52
N ASN A 142 13.82 0.30 11.57
CA ASN A 142 15.14 0.75 11.15
C ASN A 142 15.28 0.62 9.63
N ILE A 143 14.88 1.68 8.93
CA ILE A 143 14.82 1.73 7.47
C ILE A 143 16.23 1.74 6.84
N GLU A 144 17.22 2.32 7.52
CA GLU A 144 18.61 2.40 7.03
C GLU A 144 19.32 1.03 7.00
N LYS A 145 18.95 0.12 7.91
CA LYS A 145 19.47 -1.26 7.95
C LYS A 145 18.80 -2.19 6.94
N LEU A 146 17.62 -1.81 6.43
CA LEU A 146 17.10 -2.43 5.22
C LEU A 146 18.03 -1.92 4.10
N ASN A 147 18.73 -2.78 3.38
CA ASN A 147 19.76 -2.32 2.44
C ASN A 147 19.09 -1.74 1.17
N LEU A 148 18.65 -0.47 1.25
CA LEU A 148 17.69 0.17 0.34
C LEU A 148 18.26 0.75 -0.96
N LYS A 149 19.59 0.70 -1.18
CA LYS A 149 20.17 0.96 -2.51
C LYS A 149 19.58 0.04 -3.59
N THR A 150 19.06 -1.09 -3.14
CA THR A 150 18.30 -2.10 -3.87
C THR A 150 16.88 -1.54 -4.16
N ILE A 151 16.06 -1.23 -3.15
CA ILE A 151 14.66 -0.79 -3.33
C ILE A 151 14.50 0.49 -4.19
N LYS A 152 15.32 1.54 -4.00
CA LYS A 152 15.23 2.77 -4.82
C LYS A 152 15.58 2.58 -6.31
N ASN A 153 16.37 1.56 -6.65
CA ASN A 153 16.75 1.22 -8.03
C ASN A 153 15.97 0.00 -8.59
N GLU A 154 15.13 -0.63 -7.78
CA GLU A 154 14.44 -1.88 -8.11
C GLU A 154 12.94 -1.74 -8.28
N PHE A 155 12.34 -0.75 -7.64
CA PHE A 155 10.95 -0.39 -7.87
C PHE A 155 10.87 0.72 -8.91
N PHE A 156 10.58 0.36 -10.16
CA PHE A 156 10.27 1.33 -11.21
C PHE A 156 8.93 1.99 -10.91
N TYR A 157 8.94 3.30 -10.67
CA TYR A 157 7.74 4.12 -10.75
C TYR A 157 7.20 4.05 -12.18
N THR A 158 6.11 3.32 -12.40
CA THR A 158 5.37 3.44 -13.65
C THR A 158 4.04 4.12 -13.33
N LEU A 159 3.89 5.38 -13.75
CA LEU A 159 2.60 6.06 -13.77
C LEU A 159 1.68 5.27 -14.71
N ARG A 160 0.73 4.51 -14.16
CA ARG A 160 -0.38 3.98 -14.95
C ARG A 160 -1.52 4.98 -14.87
N THR A 161 -1.77 5.68 -15.98
CA THR A 161 -2.99 6.43 -16.22
C THR A 161 -4.13 5.43 -16.35
N ILE A 162 -4.73 5.03 -15.23
CA ILE A 162 -6.06 4.41 -15.24
C ILE A 162 -7.03 5.51 -14.84
N PHE A 163 -7.70 6.06 -15.85
CA PHE A 163 -8.83 6.94 -15.72
C PHE A 163 -9.86 6.33 -14.77
N LEU A 164 -10.16 7.01 -13.67
CA LEU A 164 -11.43 6.85 -12.98
C LEU A 164 -12.52 7.41 -13.90
N THR A 165 -13.08 6.57 -14.77
CA THR A 165 -14.35 6.90 -15.43
C THR A 165 -15.45 6.89 -14.39
N ARG A 166 -15.85 8.08 -13.94
CA ARG A 166 -17.25 8.51 -13.79
C ARG A 166 -17.28 9.98 -13.38
N HIS A 167 -17.12 10.87 -14.34
CA HIS A 167 -18.01 12.02 -14.57
C HIS A 167 -17.52 12.78 -15.82
N LYS A 168 -18.46 12.96 -16.77
CA LYS A 168 -18.39 13.71 -18.04
C LYS A 168 -17.59 13.06 -19.17
N VAL A 169 -18.33 12.30 -19.98
CA VAL A 169 -18.18 12.32 -21.44
C VAL A 169 -18.19 13.78 -21.88
N ASN A 170 -17.09 14.26 -22.45
CA ASN A 170 -17.06 15.13 -23.64
C ASN A 170 -15.61 15.40 -24.09
N SER A 171 -15.31 14.88 -25.29
CA SER A 171 -14.41 15.44 -26.31
C SER A 171 -12.97 15.79 -25.94
N ILE A 172 -11.99 14.95 -26.32
CA ILE A 172 -10.72 15.42 -26.89
C ILE A 172 -10.30 14.47 -28.04
N ILE A 173 -10.19 15.05 -29.24
CA ILE A 173 -9.78 14.47 -30.52
C ILE A 173 -8.24 14.38 -30.58
N PRO A 174 -7.61 13.36 -31.18
CA PRO A 174 -6.17 13.35 -31.38
C PRO A 174 -5.81 14.10 -32.67
N LEU A 175 -5.02 15.18 -32.56
CA LEU A 175 -4.34 15.78 -33.70
C LEU A 175 -2.97 15.10 -33.88
N MET A 176 -2.91 14.16 -34.82
CA MET A 176 -1.66 13.79 -35.49
C MET A 176 -1.24 14.94 -36.40
N HIS A 177 -0.04 15.49 -36.18
CA HIS A 177 0.65 16.22 -37.24
C HIS A 177 1.77 15.35 -37.79
N ILE A 178 1.50 14.85 -38.99
CA ILE A 178 2.49 14.45 -39.99
C ILE A 178 3.29 15.70 -40.38
N LYS A 179 4.61 15.63 -40.32
CA LYS A 179 5.52 16.14 -41.36
C LYS A 179 6.77 15.27 -41.40
#